data_AF-A0A960XW52-F1
#
_entry.id   AF-A0A960XW52-F1
#
_cell.length_a   1.000
_cell.length_b   1.000
_cell.length_c   1.000
_cell.angle_alpha   90.00
_cell.angle_beta   90.00
_cell.angle_gamma   90.00
#
_symmetry.space_group_name_H-M   'P 1'
#
loop_
_entity.id
_entity.type
_entity.pdbx_description
1 polymer ?
#
loop_
_entity_poly.entity_id
_entity_poly.type
_entity_poly.pdbx_seq_one_letter_code
_entity_poly.pdbx_strand_id
1 'polypeptide(L)'
;MKFSLLVALVFVGLMVQMGCASGSRPGYSDPDDVEGAVSFFDSVPEQCNEIRGLKQSRVASADSEQELIDHYGITFLVRFQDKESPTLYGTLYYQNPRENLYCMALTDGRFASFGDKQISQNRRNFIQEVCYPLQNCDRFWKD
;
A
#
# COMPACT_ATOMS: atom_id res chain seq x y z
N MET A 1 67.52 -13.99 2.47
CA MET A 1 67.33 -14.60 1.14
C MET A 1 66.88 -16.04 1.33
N LYS A 2 65.73 -16.39 0.71
CA LYS A 2 65.20 -17.76 0.43
C LYS A 2 64.87 -18.68 1.62
N PHE A 3 63.80 -19.49 1.64
CA PHE A 3 62.46 -19.54 1.02
C PHE A 3 61.84 -20.87 1.56
N SER A 4 60.52 -20.89 1.84
CA SER A 4 59.62 -22.07 1.68
C SER A 4 59.84 -23.33 2.57
N LEU A 5 58.87 -24.19 2.92
CA LEU A 5 57.41 -24.42 2.76
C LEU A 5 57.13 -25.61 3.74
N LEU A 6 56.03 -25.79 4.48
CA LEU A 6 54.69 -26.30 4.12
C LEU A 6 53.97 -26.59 5.47
N VAL A 7 52.83 -25.97 5.78
CA VAL A 7 51.44 -26.45 5.61
C VAL A 7 51.02 -27.63 6.51
N ALA A 8 50.10 -27.37 7.45
CA ALA A 8 48.82 -28.06 7.68
C ALA A 8 48.09 -27.39 8.87
N LEU A 9 47.10 -26.52 8.67
CA LEU A 9 45.65 -26.81 8.58
C LEU A 9 45.09 -27.65 9.74
N VAL A 10 44.46 -27.01 10.73
CA VAL A 10 43.15 -27.42 11.27
C VAL A 10 42.36 -26.16 11.69
N PHE A 11 41.22 -25.98 11.04
CA PHE A 11 40.16 -25.00 11.30
C PHE A 11 39.34 -25.41 12.54
N VAL A 12 39.20 -24.50 13.50
CA VAL A 12 38.06 -24.39 14.45
C VAL A 12 37.95 -22.88 14.71
N GLY A 13 36.92 -22.12 14.34
CA GLY A 13 35.50 -22.42 14.28
C GLY A 13 34.81 -21.80 15.49
N LEU A 14 34.36 -20.55 15.37
CA LEU A 14 33.01 -20.05 15.71
C LEU A 14 32.97 -18.61 16.27
N MET A 15 32.39 -17.75 15.43
CA MET A 15 31.25 -16.87 15.74
C MET A 15 31.45 -15.77 16.79
N VAL A 16 31.99 -14.65 16.30
CA VAL A 16 31.67 -13.32 16.81
C VAL A 16 30.17 -13.11 16.63
N GLN A 17 29.43 -12.97 17.73
CA GLN A 17 28.06 -12.50 17.74
C GLN A 17 28.03 -11.05 17.27
N MET A 18 27.90 -10.83 15.97
CA MET A 18 27.28 -9.62 15.45
C MET A 18 25.81 -9.69 15.87
N GLY A 19 25.48 -9.00 16.96
CA GLY A 19 24.10 -8.65 17.24
C GLY A 19 23.58 -7.86 16.05
N CYS A 20 22.65 -8.45 15.30
CA CYS A 20 21.84 -7.73 14.35
C CYS A 20 21.06 -6.67 15.14
N ALA A 21 21.58 -5.45 15.15
CA ALA A 21 20.77 -4.29 15.43
C ALA A 21 19.67 -4.29 14.37
N SER A 22 18.43 -4.56 14.80
CA SER A 22 17.25 -4.37 13.98
C SER A 22 17.17 -2.89 13.64
N GLY A 23 17.72 -2.52 12.48
CA GLY A 23 17.52 -1.21 11.90
C GLY A 23 16.07 -1.10 11.51
N SER A 24 15.23 -0.58 12.41
CA SER A 24 13.94 0.00 12.03
C SER A 24 14.26 1.08 11.00
N ARG A 25 13.94 0.80 9.73
CA ARG A 25 14.13 1.77 8.64
C ARG A 25 13.28 3.01 8.96
N PRO A 26 13.83 4.23 8.90
CA PRO A 26 13.03 5.43 9.02
C PRO A 26 12.06 5.48 7.84
N GLY A 27 10.75 5.56 8.12
CA GLY A 27 9.70 5.69 7.09
C GLY A 27 8.85 4.44 6.85
N TYR A 28 9.02 3.37 7.63
CA TYR A 28 8.10 2.23 7.63
C TYR A 28 7.14 2.36 8.82
N SER A 29 5.88 2.71 8.59
CA SER A 29 4.79 2.33 9.48
C SER A 29 4.27 0.98 9.00
N ASP A 30 4.23 0.00 9.91
CA ASP A 30 3.45 -1.22 9.70
C ASP A 30 2.01 -0.82 9.35
N PRO A 31 1.34 -1.48 8.39
CA PRO A 31 -0.05 -1.18 8.11
C PRO A 31 -0.86 -1.35 9.41
N ASP A 32 -1.75 -0.40 9.70
CA ASP A 32 -2.73 -0.60 10.76
C ASP A 32 -3.45 -1.92 10.49
N ASP A 33 -3.49 -2.82 11.48
CA ASP A 33 -4.20 -4.10 11.40
C ASP A 33 -5.71 -3.83 11.32
N VAL A 34 -6.20 -3.55 10.12
CA VAL A 34 -7.63 -3.46 9.81
C VAL A 34 -8.06 -4.79 9.23
N GLU A 35 -9.13 -5.38 9.77
CA GLU A 35 -9.72 -6.60 9.22
C GLU A 35 -10.13 -6.37 7.74
N GLY A 36 -9.87 -7.36 6.88
CA GLY A 36 -10.24 -7.34 5.45
C GLY A 36 -9.06 -7.24 4.48
N ALA A 37 -9.33 -6.74 3.27
CA ALA A 37 -8.39 -6.68 2.14
C ALA A 37 -7.98 -5.24 1.79
N VAL A 38 -7.88 -4.38 2.81
CA VAL A 38 -7.43 -3.00 2.69
C VAL A 38 -6.28 -2.79 3.67
N SER A 39 -5.17 -2.24 3.19
CA SER A 39 -4.06 -1.81 4.03
C SER A 39 -3.91 -0.29 3.95
N PHE A 40 -3.66 0.36 5.08
CA PHE A 40 -3.46 1.81 5.19
C PHE A 40 -1.99 2.15 5.37
N PHE A 41 -1.58 3.31 4.86
CA PHE A 41 -0.21 3.80 4.92
C PHE A 41 -0.21 5.32 5.11
N ASP A 42 0.72 5.83 5.93
CA ASP A 42 0.93 7.28 6.11
C ASP A 42 1.76 7.90 4.97
N SER A 43 2.33 7.07 4.10
CA SER A 43 3.15 7.50 2.96
C SER A 43 2.84 6.64 1.73
N VAL A 44 3.26 7.09 0.55
CA VAL A 44 2.99 6.39 -0.71
C VAL A 44 3.59 4.99 -0.66
N PRO A 45 2.78 3.92 -0.72
CA PRO A 45 3.30 2.55 -0.68
C PRO A 45 4.24 2.28 -1.86
N GLU A 46 5.36 1.58 -1.63
CA GLU A 46 6.40 1.34 -2.64
C GLU A 46 5.85 0.67 -3.91
N GLN A 47 4.91 -0.26 -3.74
CA GLN A 47 4.25 -0.99 -4.83
C GLN A 47 3.29 -0.12 -5.68
N CYS A 48 3.08 1.14 -5.29
CA CYS A 48 2.16 2.09 -5.93
C CYS A 48 2.83 3.43 -6.28
N ASN A 49 4.15 3.50 -6.36
CA ASN A 49 4.86 4.78 -6.53
C ASN A 49 4.75 5.41 -7.95
N GLU A 50 4.04 4.77 -8.87
CA GLU A 50 3.79 5.27 -10.23
C GLU A 50 2.36 5.80 -10.35
N ILE A 51 2.14 6.91 -11.07
CA ILE A 51 0.79 7.32 -11.49
C ILE A 51 0.48 6.72 -12.86
N ARG A 52 -0.71 6.12 -13.00
CA ARG A 52 -1.21 5.63 -14.29
C ARG A 52 -2.60 6.18 -14.58
N GLY A 53 -2.75 6.92 -15.68
CA GLY A 53 -4.06 7.31 -16.22
C GLY A 53 -4.70 8.58 -15.61
N LEU A 54 -3.97 9.34 -14.78
CA LEU A 54 -4.44 10.63 -14.23
C LEU A 54 -3.59 11.82 -14.70
N LYS A 55 -4.11 13.03 -14.54
CA LYS A 55 -3.51 14.31 -14.99
C LYS A 55 -2.26 14.76 -14.23
N GLN A 56 -1.67 13.92 -13.37
CA GLN A 56 -0.54 14.27 -12.51
C GLN A 56 0.75 13.50 -12.83
N SER A 57 1.88 14.12 -12.53
CA SER A 57 3.22 13.55 -12.67
C SER A 57 3.77 12.91 -11.38
N ARG A 58 3.11 13.13 -10.22
CA ARG A 58 3.55 12.65 -8.90
C ARG A 58 2.36 12.37 -7.99
N VAL A 59 2.46 11.34 -7.15
CA VAL A 59 1.46 11.01 -6.12
C VAL A 59 1.57 12.02 -4.98
N ALA A 60 0.44 12.59 -4.57
CA ALA A 60 0.31 13.56 -3.48
C ALA A 60 -0.72 13.08 -2.43
N SER A 61 -0.43 13.28 -1.15
CA SER A 61 -1.43 13.18 -0.09
C SER A 61 -2.39 14.37 -0.17
N ALA A 62 -3.56 14.25 0.44
CA ALA A 62 -4.55 15.32 0.53
C ALA A 62 -5.34 15.16 1.82
N ASP A 63 -5.62 16.26 2.50
CA ASP A 63 -6.33 16.28 3.78
C ASP A 63 -7.81 16.69 3.61
N SER A 64 -8.29 16.74 2.36
CA SER A 64 -9.69 16.99 2.02
C SER A 64 -10.08 16.48 0.64
N GLU A 65 -11.39 16.34 0.38
CA GLU A 65 -11.91 16.02 -0.95
C GLU A 65 -11.51 17.08 -1.99
N GLN A 66 -11.54 18.36 -1.62
CA GLN A 66 -11.19 19.45 -2.53
C GLN A 66 -9.72 19.36 -2.98
N GLU A 67 -8.80 19.06 -2.06
CA GLU A 67 -7.39 18.86 -2.40
C GLU A 67 -7.19 17.66 -3.32
N LEU A 68 -7.92 16.55 -3.09
CA LEU A 68 -7.91 15.42 -4.01
C LEU A 68 -8.43 15.79 -5.40
N ILE A 69 -9.47 16.62 -5.51
CA ILE A 69 -9.97 17.12 -6.80
C ILE A 69 -8.93 18.01 -7.47
N ASP A 70 -8.31 18.93 -6.74
CA ASP A 70 -7.28 19.83 -7.27
C ASP A 70 -6.05 19.05 -7.75
N HIS A 71 -5.72 17.97 -7.05
CA HIS A 71 -4.63 17.10 -7.42
C HIS A 71 -5.01 16.18 -8.59
N TYR A 72 -5.98 15.30 -8.37
CA TYR A 72 -6.26 14.17 -9.25
C TYR A 72 -7.45 14.39 -10.19
N GLY A 73 -8.31 15.38 -9.93
CA GLY A 73 -9.48 15.73 -10.73
C GLY A 73 -10.70 14.82 -10.55
N ILE A 74 -10.58 13.75 -9.75
CA ILE A 74 -11.62 12.72 -9.61
C ILE A 74 -11.56 12.09 -8.22
N THR A 75 -12.69 11.74 -7.62
CA THR A 75 -12.79 11.13 -6.28
C THR A 75 -13.75 9.93 -6.29
N PHE A 76 -13.67 9.03 -5.33
CA PHE A 76 -14.49 7.83 -5.32
C PHE A 76 -14.86 7.47 -3.89
N LEU A 77 -16.10 6.99 -3.73
CA LEU A 77 -16.50 6.16 -2.60
C LEU A 77 -16.39 4.70 -3.07
N VAL A 78 -15.61 3.88 -2.38
CA VAL A 78 -15.44 2.44 -2.68
C VAL A 78 -15.94 1.61 -1.50
N ARG A 79 -16.93 0.74 -1.76
CA ARG A 79 -17.43 -0.26 -0.79
C ARG A 79 -17.01 -1.65 -1.22
N PHE A 80 -16.78 -2.52 -0.25
CA PHE A 80 -16.28 -3.87 -0.47
C PHE A 80 -17.33 -4.93 -0.07
N GLN A 81 -17.35 -6.03 -0.82
CA GLN A 81 -18.34 -7.10 -0.63
C GLN A 81 -18.05 -7.97 0.60
N ASP A 82 -16.85 -7.91 1.16
CA ASP A 82 -16.48 -8.76 2.29
C ASP A 82 -17.15 -8.38 3.60
N LYS A 83 -17.69 -7.16 3.71
CA LYS A 83 -18.27 -6.58 4.93
C LYS A 83 -17.27 -6.48 6.11
N GLU A 84 -15.99 -6.71 5.85
CA GLU A 84 -14.89 -6.58 6.81
C GLU A 84 -14.10 -5.32 6.48
N SER A 85 -13.82 -5.10 5.19
CA SER A 85 -13.03 -3.97 4.76
C SER A 85 -13.77 -2.65 4.91
N PRO A 86 -13.09 -1.61 5.41
CA PRO A 86 -13.68 -0.28 5.57
C PRO A 86 -14.01 0.34 4.21
N THR A 87 -15.04 1.19 4.18
CA THR A 87 -15.33 2.02 3.00
C THR A 87 -14.20 3.01 2.78
N LEU A 88 -13.75 3.16 1.53
CA LEU A 88 -12.71 4.13 1.17
C LEU A 88 -13.31 5.37 0.51
N TYR A 89 -12.79 6.53 0.89
CA TYR A 89 -13.16 7.83 0.35
C TYR A 89 -11.88 8.48 -0.17
N GLY A 90 -11.72 8.55 -1.49
CA GLY A 90 -10.46 9.03 -2.05
C GLY A 90 -10.33 8.89 -3.56
N THR A 91 -9.14 9.09 -4.10
CA THR A 91 -8.86 8.94 -5.54
C THR A 91 -8.06 7.68 -5.82
N LEU A 92 -8.56 6.82 -6.71
CA LEU A 92 -7.78 5.72 -7.28
C LEU A 92 -6.74 6.27 -8.26
N TYR A 93 -5.46 6.23 -7.87
CA TYR A 93 -4.36 6.79 -8.67
C TYR A 93 -3.44 5.75 -9.30
N TYR A 94 -3.53 4.49 -8.85
CA TYR A 94 -2.75 3.38 -9.38
C TYR A 94 -3.59 2.10 -9.49
N GLN A 95 -3.37 1.38 -10.59
CA GLN A 95 -3.90 0.04 -10.81
C GLN A 95 -2.85 -0.83 -11.52
N ASN A 96 -2.59 -2.01 -10.95
CA ASN A 96 -1.85 -3.08 -11.59
C ASN A 96 -2.80 -4.25 -11.91
N PRO A 97 -3.25 -4.39 -13.16
CA PRO A 97 -4.20 -5.44 -13.55
C PRO A 97 -3.61 -6.85 -13.53
N ARG A 98 -2.27 -7.00 -13.52
CA ARG A 98 -1.64 -8.33 -13.43
C ARG A 98 -1.73 -8.91 -12.02
N GLU A 99 -1.70 -8.02 -11.04
CA GLU A 99 -1.72 -8.39 -9.61
C GLU A 99 -3.05 -8.08 -8.94
N ASN A 100 -4.00 -7.52 -9.68
CA ASN A 100 -5.25 -6.97 -9.18
C ASN A 100 -5.03 -6.08 -7.95
N LEU A 101 -3.99 -5.24 -8.01
CA LEU A 101 -3.62 -4.28 -6.96
C LEU A 101 -4.13 -2.89 -7.34
N TYR A 102 -4.72 -2.21 -6.38
CA TYR A 102 -5.31 -0.88 -6.49
C TYR A 102 -4.79 -0.02 -5.35
N CYS A 103 -4.50 1.25 -5.62
CA CYS A 103 -4.04 2.18 -4.60
C CYS A 103 -4.79 3.51 -4.69
N MET A 104 -5.21 4.00 -3.52
CA MET A 104 -6.01 5.20 -3.35
C MET A 104 -5.32 6.21 -2.45
N ALA A 105 -5.42 7.49 -2.80
CA ALA A 105 -5.11 8.61 -1.92
C ALA A 105 -6.41 9.01 -1.23
N LEU A 106 -6.43 9.05 0.09
CA LEU A 106 -7.63 9.26 0.88
C LEU A 106 -7.82 10.73 1.24
N THR A 107 -9.02 11.08 1.69
CA THR A 107 -9.36 12.44 2.14
C THR A 107 -8.77 12.82 3.49
N ASP A 108 -8.12 11.88 4.19
CA ASP A 108 -7.56 12.04 5.54
C ASP A 108 -6.02 12.05 5.55
N GLY A 109 -5.40 12.32 4.40
CA GLY A 109 -3.95 12.37 4.24
C GLY A 109 -3.27 11.01 4.01
N ARG A 110 -3.97 9.90 4.27
CA ARG A 110 -3.42 8.55 4.15
C ARG A 110 -3.54 7.99 2.74
N PHE A 111 -2.87 6.86 2.53
CA PHE A 111 -2.98 6.03 1.34
C PHE A 111 -3.59 4.68 1.72
N ALA A 112 -4.38 4.11 0.81
CA ALA A 112 -4.88 2.75 0.92
C ALA A 112 -4.38 1.90 -0.25
N SER A 113 -4.09 0.63 0.02
CA SER A 113 -3.92 -0.38 -1.03
C SER A 113 -4.86 -1.54 -0.79
N PHE A 114 -5.46 -2.06 -1.86
CA PHE A 114 -6.34 -3.23 -1.81
C PHE A 114 -6.16 -4.07 -3.06
N GLY A 115 -6.34 -5.39 -2.94
CA GLY A 115 -6.20 -6.29 -4.07
C GLY A 115 -6.37 -7.77 -3.75
N ASP A 116 -6.47 -8.58 -4.81
CA ASP A 116 -6.87 -9.99 -4.72
C ASP A 116 -5.97 -10.85 -3.82
N LYS A 117 -4.69 -10.50 -3.65
CA LYS A 117 -3.77 -11.24 -2.77
C LYS A 117 -4.22 -11.23 -1.30
N GLN A 118 -5.07 -10.30 -0.91
CA GLN A 118 -5.61 -10.17 0.45
C GLN A 118 -6.98 -10.84 0.60
N ILE A 119 -7.48 -11.50 -0.45
CA ILE A 119 -8.81 -12.10 -0.50
C ILE A 119 -8.65 -13.61 -0.67
N SER A 120 -9.36 -14.40 0.13
CA SER A 120 -9.39 -15.86 -0.02
C SER A 120 -9.65 -16.23 -1.50
N GLN A 121 -8.88 -17.18 -2.04
CA GLN A 121 -8.77 -17.57 -3.46
C GLN A 121 -10.08 -17.76 -4.27
N ASN A 122 -11.26 -17.69 -3.64
CA ASN A 122 -12.56 -17.93 -4.24
C ASN A 122 -13.45 -16.70 -4.46
N ARG A 123 -13.06 -15.48 -4.06
CA ARG A 123 -13.89 -14.28 -4.30
C ARG A 123 -13.34 -13.47 -5.48
N ARG A 124 -13.95 -13.65 -6.66
CA ARG A 124 -13.82 -12.71 -7.80
C ARG A 124 -14.76 -11.53 -7.55
N ASN A 125 -14.35 -10.30 -7.93
CA ASN A 125 -15.11 -9.05 -7.76
C ASN A 125 -15.30 -8.60 -6.30
N PHE A 126 -14.22 -8.20 -5.66
CA PHE A 126 -14.22 -7.71 -4.28
C PHE A 126 -14.91 -6.36 -4.06
N ILE A 127 -14.83 -5.49 -5.06
CA ILE A 127 -15.47 -4.17 -5.02
C ILE A 127 -16.97 -4.37 -5.21
N GLN A 128 -17.75 -3.89 -4.25
CA GLN A 128 -19.20 -3.94 -4.28
C GLN A 128 -19.76 -2.76 -5.06
N GLU A 129 -19.28 -1.57 -4.75
CA GLU A 129 -19.85 -0.32 -5.23
C GLU A 129 -18.76 0.73 -5.38
N VAL A 130 -18.84 1.48 -6.47
CA VAL A 130 -18.03 2.68 -6.70
C VAL A 130 -18.98 3.82 -7.02
N CYS A 131 -18.96 4.86 -6.18
CA CYS A 131 -19.70 6.09 -6.43
C CYS A 131 -18.74 7.26 -6.69
N TYR A 132 -19.10 8.14 -7.64
CA TYR A 132 -18.33 9.32 -8.01
C TYR A 132 -19.27 10.44 -8.50
N PRO A 133 -18.92 11.73 -8.28
CA PRO A 133 -17.97 12.23 -7.28
C PRO A 133 -18.45 12.04 -5.85
N LEU A 134 -17.52 12.08 -4.90
CA LEU A 134 -17.79 11.88 -3.47
C LEU A 134 -18.93 12.78 -2.98
N GLN A 135 -18.90 14.07 -3.34
CA GLN A 135 -19.99 15.03 -3.09
C GLN A 135 -21.40 14.62 -3.59
N ASN A 136 -21.50 13.66 -4.53
CA ASN A 136 -22.78 13.17 -5.07
C ASN A 136 -23.19 11.81 -4.46
N CYS A 137 -22.41 11.25 -3.55
CA CYS A 137 -22.64 9.92 -2.98
C CYS A 137 -23.64 9.88 -1.82
N ASP A 138 -24.27 11.02 -1.51
CA ASP A 138 -25.24 11.25 -0.42
C ASP A 138 -26.57 10.48 -0.51
N ARG A 139 -26.64 9.39 -1.28
CA ARG A 139 -27.82 8.51 -1.32
C ARG A 139 -27.68 7.18 -0.60
N PHE A 140 -26.53 6.89 0.04
CA PHE A 140 -26.28 5.56 0.63
C PHE A 140 -25.89 5.55 2.12
N TRP A 141 -26.10 6.66 2.84
CA TRP A 141 -25.77 6.83 4.28
C TRP A 141 -26.83 6.27 5.25
N LYS A 142 -27.93 5.73 4.74
CA LYS A 142 -28.96 5.08 5.56
C LYS A 142 -28.98 3.60 5.24
N ASP A 143 -28.15 2.84 5.94
CA ASP A 143 -28.46 1.47 6.39
C ASP A 143 -27.66 1.20 7.67
#